data_AF-A0A8D8BUD4-F1
#
_entry.id   AF-A0A8D8BUD4-F1
#
_cell.length_a   1.000
_cell.length_b   1.000
_cell.length_c   1.000
_cell.angle_alpha   90.00
_cell.angle_beta   90.00
_cell.angle_gamma   90.00
#
_symmetry.space_group_name_H-M   'P 1'
#
loop_
_entity.id
_entity.type
_entity.pdbx_description
1 polymer ?
#
loop_
_entity_poly.entity_id
_entity_poly.type
_entity_poly.pdbx_seq_one_letter_code
_entity_poly.pdbx_strand_id
1 'polypeptide(L)'
;MTKRSLKKPMMVLRSKKPAIIKDGVITSSGIGEPSVYHALVVIFLEFFAWGLLTMPVINVLNQTFPDHTFLMNGLVMGIKGILSFLSAPLIGALSDVWGRKFFLLITVFFTCAPIPLMSINSWWFFAMISISGVFAVTFSVVFAYVADVTTVEDRSRAYGLVSATFAASLVISPALGAYLNDKYSEPLIVALATAIAVLDVFFILVAVPESLPEKVRPSSWGAPISWEQADPFAVSCFDLPGNGYPMFKHLF
;
A
#
# COMPACT_ATOMS: atom_id res chain seq x y z
N MET A 1 -15.78 19.80 53.76
CA MET A 1 -15.06 20.32 52.57
C MET A 1 -13.57 20.02 52.72
N THR A 2 -13.06 18.92 52.14
CA THR A 2 -11.61 18.80 51.89
C THR A 2 -11.37 17.84 50.72
N LYS A 3 -10.62 18.32 49.73
CA LYS A 3 -10.48 17.80 48.36
C LYS A 3 -9.76 16.45 48.30
N ARG A 4 -10.34 15.45 47.61
CA ARG A 4 -9.62 14.25 47.13
C ARG A 4 -8.75 14.63 45.93
N SER A 5 -7.44 14.55 46.09
CA SER A 5 -6.45 14.67 45.01
C SER A 5 -6.51 13.43 44.12
N LEU A 6 -6.96 13.60 42.88
CA LEU A 6 -6.91 12.57 41.83
C LEU A 6 -5.48 12.51 41.27
N LYS A 7 -4.68 11.55 41.72
CA LYS A 7 -3.46 11.13 41.01
C LYS A 7 -3.87 10.31 39.79
N LYS A 8 -3.63 10.84 38.58
CA LYS A 8 -3.66 10.08 37.33
C LYS A 8 -2.41 9.17 37.27
N PRO A 9 -2.51 7.87 36.98
CA PRO A 9 -1.35 7.11 36.56
C PRO A 9 -1.13 7.30 35.06
N MET A 10 0.01 7.88 34.72
CA MET A 10 0.54 7.96 33.36
C MET A 10 1.03 6.57 32.95
N MET A 11 0.25 5.87 32.14
CA MET A 11 0.58 4.53 31.67
C MET A 11 1.50 4.63 30.44
N VAL A 12 2.81 4.63 30.71
CA VAL A 12 3.86 4.43 29.71
C VAL A 12 3.90 2.94 29.38
N LEU A 13 3.26 2.52 28.29
CA LEU A 13 3.41 1.17 27.75
C LEU A 13 4.57 1.14 26.75
N ARG A 14 5.78 1.01 27.29
CA ARG A 14 6.97 0.59 26.52
C ARG A 14 7.08 -0.94 26.67
N SER A 15 6.47 -1.69 25.76
CA SER A 15 6.61 -3.14 25.71
C SER A 15 7.96 -3.51 25.10
N LYS A 16 8.92 -3.91 25.95
CA LYS A 16 10.13 -4.64 25.55
C LYS A 16 9.72 -6.08 25.24
N LYS A 17 9.85 -6.55 24.00
CA LYS A 17 9.97 -7.99 23.73
C LYS A 17 11.42 -8.44 24.01
N PRO A 18 11.66 -9.62 24.61
CA PRO A 18 13.01 -10.15 24.76
C PRO A 18 13.47 -10.74 23.42
N ALA A 19 14.70 -10.41 23.04
CA ALA A 19 15.38 -10.97 21.88
C ALA A 19 15.56 -12.48 22.06
N ILE A 20 14.95 -13.26 21.17
CA ILE A 20 15.32 -14.66 20.95
C ILE A 20 16.40 -14.64 19.86
N ILE A 21 17.65 -14.67 20.30
CA ILE A 21 18.81 -14.93 19.43
C ILE A 21 18.85 -16.44 19.20
N LYS A 22 18.62 -16.87 17.96
CA LYS A 22 19.12 -18.16 17.44
C LYS A 22 19.63 -17.98 16.01
N ASP A 23 20.93 -18.23 15.89
CA ASP A 23 21.67 -18.68 14.72
C ASP A 23 21.77 -17.74 13.52
N GLY A 24 22.74 -16.82 13.64
CA GLY A 24 23.71 -16.42 12.61
C GLY A 24 23.35 -16.63 11.14
N VAL A 25 22.61 -15.69 10.56
CA VAL A 25 22.99 -14.78 9.47
C VAL A 25 21.78 -13.87 9.31
N ILE A 26 21.85 -12.66 9.88
CA ILE A 26 20.85 -11.63 9.66
C ILE A 26 21.44 -10.63 8.67
N THR A 27 21.25 -10.88 7.38
CA THR A 27 21.26 -9.79 6.40
C THR A 27 19.86 -9.17 6.38
N SER A 28 19.52 -8.46 7.46
CA SER A 28 18.35 -7.59 7.52
C SER A 28 18.57 -6.47 6.52
N SER A 29 18.00 -6.60 5.33
CA SER A 29 17.89 -5.49 4.38
C SER A 29 16.88 -4.47 4.93
N GLY A 30 17.29 -3.66 5.91
CA GLY A 30 16.52 -2.57 6.50
C GLY A 30 17.08 -2.07 7.84
N ILE A 31 16.84 -0.79 8.16
CA ILE A 31 17.22 -0.17 9.44
C ILE A 31 16.08 -0.39 10.46
N GLY A 32 16.31 -1.26 11.46
CA GLY A 32 15.44 -1.40 12.64
C GLY A 32 14.50 -2.62 12.65
N GLU A 33 13.69 -2.73 13.72
CA GLU A 33 12.68 -3.78 13.86
C GLU A 33 11.45 -3.48 12.97
N PRO A 34 10.83 -4.51 12.36
CA PRO A 34 9.62 -4.34 11.55
C PRO A 34 8.51 -3.68 12.39
N SER A 35 7.97 -2.58 11.88
CA SER A 35 7.03 -1.73 12.62
C SER A 35 5.96 -1.14 11.72
N VAL A 36 4.76 -0.99 12.27
CA VAL A 36 3.58 -0.38 11.62
C VAL A 36 3.90 1.00 11.09
N TYR A 37 4.76 1.77 11.77
CA TYR A 37 5.11 3.13 11.35
C TYR A 37 5.71 3.22 9.95
N HIS A 38 6.47 2.21 9.51
CA HIS A 38 7.02 2.20 8.15
C HIS A 38 5.91 2.15 7.11
N ALA A 39 4.93 1.26 7.30
CA ALA A 39 3.76 1.14 6.44
C ALA A 39 2.91 2.43 6.41
N LEU A 40 2.77 3.10 7.55
CA LEU A 40 2.05 4.38 7.64
C LEU A 40 2.75 5.48 6.83
N VAL A 41 4.07 5.58 6.95
CA VAL A 41 4.85 6.58 6.21
C VAL A 41 4.74 6.34 4.71
N VAL A 42 4.83 5.09 4.27
CA VAL A 42 4.69 4.73 2.85
C VAL A 42 3.32 5.14 2.30
N ILE A 43 2.24 4.68 2.94
CA ILE A 43 0.88 5.07 2.52
C ILE A 43 0.72 6.58 2.53
N PHE A 44 1.23 7.26 3.56
CA PHE A 44 1.14 8.71 3.62
C PHE A 44 1.81 9.35 2.42
N LEU A 45 3.06 8.99 2.12
CA LEU A 45 3.83 9.60 1.03
C LEU A 45 3.24 9.28 -0.34
N GLU A 46 2.85 8.03 -0.60
CA GLU A 46 2.24 7.59 -1.86
C GLU A 46 0.97 8.40 -2.17
N PHE A 47 0.02 8.45 -1.23
CA PHE A 47 -1.24 9.17 -1.41
C PHE A 47 -1.08 10.68 -1.34
N PHE A 48 -0.08 11.16 -0.61
CA PHE A 48 0.25 12.58 -0.58
C PHE A 48 0.79 13.05 -1.93
N ALA A 49 1.72 12.30 -2.55
CA ALA A 49 2.24 12.60 -3.88
C ALA A 49 1.12 12.60 -4.93
N TRP A 50 0.26 11.58 -4.93
CA TRP A 50 -0.87 11.49 -5.85
C TRP A 50 -1.90 12.60 -5.65
N GLY A 51 -2.19 12.98 -4.41
CA GLY A 51 -3.15 14.05 -4.14
C GLY A 51 -2.62 15.45 -4.49
N LEU A 52 -1.30 15.69 -4.41
CA LEU A 52 -0.68 16.92 -4.93
C LEU A 52 -0.88 17.06 -6.46
N LEU A 53 -0.86 15.94 -7.18
CA LEU A 53 -0.98 15.91 -8.63
C LEU A 53 -2.39 16.08 -9.16
N THR A 54 -3.40 16.18 -8.29
CA THR A 54 -4.81 16.32 -8.69
C THR A 54 -4.99 17.46 -9.70
N MET A 55 -4.42 18.65 -9.45
CA MET A 55 -4.56 19.80 -10.34
C MET A 55 -3.77 19.63 -11.66
N PRO A 56 -2.46 19.31 -11.65
CA PRO A 56 -1.70 19.02 -12.87
C PRO A 56 -2.33 17.95 -13.76
N VAL A 57 -2.84 16.86 -13.18
CA VAL A 57 -3.49 15.78 -13.94
C VAL A 57 -4.73 16.30 -14.66
N ILE A 58 -5.54 17.13 -14.01
CA ILE A 58 -6.71 17.77 -14.64
C ILE A 58 -6.28 18.69 -15.79
N ASN A 59 -5.21 19.48 -15.60
CA ASN A 59 -4.70 20.38 -16.64
C ASN A 59 -4.20 19.60 -17.88
N VAL A 60 -3.38 18.58 -17.67
CA VAL A 60 -2.87 17.71 -18.76
C VAL A 60 -4.01 17.02 -19.49
N LEU A 61 -5.03 16.58 -18.77
CA LEU A 61 -6.20 15.96 -19.35
C LEU A 61 -7.03 16.96 -20.17
N ASN A 62 -7.19 18.19 -19.69
CA ASN A 62 -7.89 19.25 -20.40
C ASN A 62 -7.15 19.71 -21.66
N GLN A 63 -5.82 19.73 -21.63
CA GLN A 63 -5.00 20.03 -22.80
C GLN A 63 -5.05 18.92 -23.84
N THR A 64 -5.15 17.65 -23.42
CA THR A 64 -5.16 16.49 -24.32
C THR A 64 -6.54 16.20 -24.90
N PHE A 65 -7.61 16.39 -24.10
CA PHE A 65 -8.99 16.07 -24.46
C PHE A 65 -9.97 17.20 -24.11
N PRO A 66 -9.86 18.39 -24.72
CA PRO A 66 -10.61 19.59 -24.33
C PRO A 66 -12.14 19.41 -24.31
N ASP A 67 -12.71 18.61 -25.22
CA ASP A 67 -14.16 18.40 -25.31
C ASP A 67 -14.68 17.28 -24.38
N HIS A 68 -13.80 16.42 -23.87
CA HIS A 68 -14.17 15.17 -23.18
C HIS A 68 -13.34 14.89 -21.90
N THR A 69 -12.78 15.93 -21.28
CA THR A 69 -11.90 15.84 -20.09
C THR A 69 -12.47 14.93 -18.99
N PHE A 70 -13.71 15.16 -18.56
CA PHE A 70 -14.30 14.38 -17.46
C PHE A 70 -14.58 12.92 -17.83
N LEU A 71 -15.02 12.66 -19.07
CA LEU A 71 -15.26 11.30 -19.56
C LEU A 71 -13.96 10.51 -19.64
N MET A 72 -12.89 11.13 -20.16
CA MET A 72 -11.58 10.48 -20.26
C MET A 72 -10.98 10.23 -18.86
N ASN A 73 -11.15 11.17 -17.92
CA ASN A 73 -10.72 10.95 -16.53
C ASN A 73 -11.42 9.74 -15.92
N GLY A 74 -12.75 9.68 -16.08
CA GLY A 74 -13.57 8.59 -15.58
C GLY A 74 -13.20 7.25 -16.20
N LEU A 75 -12.89 7.24 -17.49
CA LEU A 75 -12.47 6.03 -18.19
C LEU A 75 -11.10 5.53 -17.71
N VAL A 76 -10.11 6.43 -17.59
CA VAL A 76 -8.77 6.09 -17.09
C VAL A 76 -8.83 5.57 -15.66
N MET A 77 -9.52 6.29 -14.77
CA MET A 77 -9.69 5.86 -13.38
C MET A 77 -10.52 4.58 -13.26
N GLY A 78 -11.52 4.39 -14.12
CA GLY A 78 -12.34 3.19 -14.19
C GLY A 78 -11.53 1.96 -14.62
N ILE A 79 -10.74 2.06 -15.69
CA ILE A 79 -9.84 0.99 -16.15
C ILE A 79 -8.82 0.67 -15.05
N LYS A 80 -8.21 1.70 -14.45
CA LYS A 80 -7.27 1.53 -13.33
C LYS A 80 -7.92 0.78 -12.16
N GLY A 81 -9.16 1.13 -11.81
CA GLY A 81 -9.95 0.49 -10.77
C GLY A 81 -10.26 -0.98 -11.08
N ILE A 82 -10.75 -1.28 -12.28
CA ILE A 82 -11.04 -2.66 -12.72
C ILE A 82 -9.77 -3.51 -12.69
N LEU A 83 -8.66 -3.00 -13.24
CA LEU A 83 -7.37 -3.70 -13.20
C LEU A 83 -6.89 -3.94 -11.77
N SER A 84 -7.04 -2.95 -10.88
CA SER A 84 -6.67 -3.10 -9.46
C SER A 84 -7.53 -4.13 -8.73
N PHE A 85 -8.82 -4.19 -9.06
CA PHE A 85 -9.75 -5.15 -8.47
C PHE A 85 -9.43 -6.59 -8.90
N LEU A 86 -9.15 -6.81 -10.18
CA LEU A 86 -8.78 -8.12 -10.71
C LEU A 86 -7.40 -8.59 -10.21
N SER A 87 -6.47 -7.66 -10.04
CA SER A 87 -5.10 -7.96 -9.59
C SER A 87 -4.96 -8.06 -8.07
N ALA A 88 -5.86 -7.46 -7.28
CA ALA A 88 -5.81 -7.48 -5.83
C ALA A 88 -5.63 -8.88 -5.21
N PRO A 89 -6.44 -9.91 -5.56
CA PRO A 89 -6.24 -11.25 -5.02
C PRO A 89 -4.93 -11.89 -5.50
N LEU A 90 -4.59 -11.72 -6.79
CA LEU A 90 -3.41 -12.32 -7.39
C LEU A 90 -2.12 -11.79 -6.76
N ILE A 91 -2.00 -10.46 -6.65
CA ILE A 91 -0.84 -9.81 -6.05
C ILE A 91 -0.81 -10.01 -4.54
N GLY A 92 -1.97 -10.07 -3.88
CA GLY A 92 -2.06 -10.42 -2.46
C GLY A 92 -1.41 -11.79 -2.18
N ALA A 93 -1.87 -12.83 -2.90
CA ALA A 93 -1.31 -14.18 -2.77
C ALA A 93 0.18 -14.23 -3.16
N LEU A 94 0.59 -13.53 -4.22
CA LEU A 94 1.98 -13.50 -4.66
C LEU A 94 2.90 -12.77 -3.67
N SER A 95 2.37 -11.76 -2.96
CA SER A 95 3.07 -11.04 -1.90
C SER A 95 3.37 -11.89 -0.67
N ASP A 96 2.52 -12.89 -0.40
CA ASP A 96 2.73 -13.85 0.69
C ASP A 96 3.87 -14.84 0.38
N VAL A 97 4.14 -15.14 -0.89
CA VAL A 97 5.16 -16.12 -1.30
C VAL A 97 6.52 -15.49 -1.56
N TRP A 98 6.58 -14.34 -2.26
CA TRP A 98 7.85 -13.75 -2.71
C TRP A 98 8.43 -12.72 -1.73
N GLY A 99 7.64 -12.29 -0.75
CA GLY A 99 8.02 -11.32 0.27
C GLY A 99 7.23 -10.01 0.16
N ARG A 100 6.70 -9.54 1.30
CA ARG A 100 5.87 -8.33 1.35
C ARG A 100 6.62 -7.06 1.00
N LYS A 101 7.90 -6.93 1.38
CA LYS A 101 8.72 -5.76 1.06
C LYS A 101 8.89 -5.59 -0.45
N PHE A 102 9.22 -6.68 -1.14
CA PHE A 102 9.43 -6.69 -2.59
C PHE A 102 8.16 -6.25 -3.32
N PHE A 103 7.00 -6.81 -2.93
CA PHE A 103 5.73 -6.44 -3.52
C PHE A 103 5.31 -5.00 -3.21
N LEU A 104 5.49 -4.54 -1.97
CA LEU A 104 5.22 -3.16 -1.59
C LEU A 104 6.09 -2.16 -2.38
N LEU A 105 7.36 -2.49 -2.62
CA LEU A 105 8.24 -1.69 -3.48
C LEU A 105 7.75 -1.67 -4.92
N ILE A 106 7.41 -2.82 -5.50
CA ILE A 106 6.92 -2.89 -6.88
C ILE A 106 5.64 -2.09 -7.04
N THR A 107 4.67 -2.26 -6.14
CA THR A 107 3.37 -1.58 -6.24
C THR A 107 3.54 -0.06 -6.15
N VAL A 108 4.35 0.43 -5.21
CA VAL A 108 4.64 1.85 -5.08
C VAL A 108 5.44 2.37 -6.28
N PHE A 109 6.46 1.65 -6.74
CA PHE A 109 7.26 2.04 -7.89
C PHE A 109 6.41 2.20 -9.17
N PHE A 110 5.58 1.21 -9.50
CA PHE A 110 4.68 1.28 -10.66
C PHE A 110 3.61 2.35 -10.51
N THR A 111 3.16 2.62 -9.29
CA THR A 111 2.20 3.68 -8.98
C THR A 111 2.85 5.07 -9.04
N CYS A 112 4.14 5.20 -8.77
CA CYS A 112 4.88 6.45 -8.83
C CYS A 112 5.51 6.74 -10.21
N ALA A 113 5.79 5.71 -11.02
CA ALA A 113 6.41 5.83 -12.34
C ALA A 113 5.67 6.77 -13.34
N PRO A 114 4.32 6.87 -13.35
CA PRO A 114 3.62 7.79 -14.25
C PRO A 114 3.91 9.27 -13.96
N ILE A 115 4.18 9.63 -12.70
CA ILE A 115 4.30 11.03 -12.25
C ILE A 115 5.32 11.85 -13.08
N PRO A 116 6.60 11.43 -13.21
CA PRO A 116 7.58 12.19 -13.99
C PRO A 116 7.27 12.21 -15.49
N LEU A 117 6.61 11.17 -16.02
CA LEU A 117 6.25 11.07 -17.44
C LEU A 117 5.24 12.14 -17.86
N MET A 118 4.44 12.63 -16.92
CA MET A 118 3.50 13.72 -17.14
C MET A 118 4.19 15.00 -17.62
N SER A 119 5.41 15.29 -17.16
CA SER A 119 6.17 16.46 -17.60
C SER A 119 6.83 16.29 -18.97
N ILE A 120 6.97 15.05 -19.46
CA ILE A 120 7.66 14.74 -20.72
C ILE A 120 6.65 14.61 -21.85
N ASN A 121 5.64 13.74 -21.67
CA ASN A 121 4.65 13.45 -22.69
C ASN A 121 3.36 12.87 -22.09
N SER A 122 2.24 13.56 -22.32
CA SER A 122 0.92 13.17 -21.83
C SER A 122 0.47 11.78 -22.28
N TRP A 123 0.82 11.34 -23.50
CA TRP A 123 0.45 10.02 -24.00
C TRP A 123 1.16 8.89 -23.25
N TRP A 124 2.44 9.08 -22.92
CA TRP A 124 3.19 8.13 -22.10
C TRP A 124 2.66 8.07 -20.67
N PHE A 125 2.25 9.22 -20.12
CA PHE A 125 1.55 9.28 -18.84
C PHE A 125 0.27 8.44 -18.86
N PHE A 126 -0.59 8.58 -19.88
CA PHE A 126 -1.82 7.80 -19.99
C PHE A 126 -1.60 6.29 -20.19
N ALA A 127 -0.56 5.91 -20.94
CA ALA A 127 -0.18 4.51 -21.09
C ALA A 127 0.29 3.93 -19.75
N MET A 128 1.19 4.62 -19.06
CA MET A 128 1.76 4.15 -17.80
C MET A 128 0.78 4.18 -16.64
N ILE A 129 -0.12 5.17 -16.55
CA ILE A 129 -1.16 5.19 -15.53
C ILE A 129 -2.15 4.03 -15.71
N SER A 130 -2.46 3.66 -16.97
CA SER A 130 -3.32 2.50 -17.26
C SER A 130 -2.64 1.20 -16.81
N ILE A 131 -1.36 1.02 -17.14
CA ILE A 131 -0.57 -0.16 -16.72
C ILE A 131 -0.39 -0.20 -15.20
N SER A 132 -0.21 0.96 -14.56
CA SER A 132 -0.08 1.06 -13.10
C SER A 132 -1.32 0.52 -12.36
N GLY A 133 -2.48 0.47 -13.01
CA GLY A 133 -3.69 -0.10 -12.44
C GLY A 133 -3.55 -1.56 -11.99
N VAL A 134 -2.74 -2.35 -12.68
CA VAL A 134 -2.44 -3.74 -12.28
C VAL A 134 -1.68 -3.78 -10.96
N PHE A 135 -0.87 -2.76 -10.66
CA PHE A 135 -0.07 -2.69 -9.44
C PHE A 135 -0.68 -1.76 -8.38
N ALA A 136 -1.86 -1.19 -8.64
CA ALA A 136 -2.56 -0.27 -7.74
C ALA A 136 -3.29 -1.01 -6.59
N VAL A 137 -2.59 -1.94 -5.97
CA VAL A 137 -3.06 -2.81 -4.89
C VAL A 137 -2.24 -2.62 -3.61
N THR A 138 -1.48 -1.51 -3.53
CA THR A 138 -0.60 -1.18 -2.40
C THR A 138 -1.34 -1.25 -1.06
N PHE A 139 -2.61 -0.81 -1.02
CA PHE A 139 -3.45 -0.88 0.17
C PHE A 139 -3.59 -2.30 0.74
N SER A 140 -3.76 -3.30 -0.14
CA SER A 140 -3.87 -4.72 0.25
C SER A 140 -2.55 -5.20 0.85
N VAL A 141 -1.43 -4.92 0.17
CA VAL A 141 -0.09 -5.34 0.60
C VAL A 141 0.29 -4.70 1.93
N VAL A 142 -0.07 -3.42 2.14
CA VAL A 142 0.20 -2.71 3.39
C VAL A 142 -0.63 -3.25 4.54
N PHE A 143 -1.92 -3.53 4.34
CA PHE A 143 -2.71 -4.17 5.39
C PHE A 143 -2.14 -5.52 5.80
N ALA A 144 -1.68 -6.30 4.82
CA ALA A 144 -1.07 -7.59 5.08
C ALA A 144 0.30 -7.45 5.78
N TYR A 145 1.11 -6.45 5.43
CA TYR A 145 2.34 -6.10 6.17
C TYR A 145 2.04 -5.69 7.62
N VAL A 146 1.03 -4.83 7.82
CA VAL A 146 0.61 -4.40 9.16
C VAL A 146 0.11 -5.59 9.97
N ALA A 147 -0.62 -6.53 9.36
CA ALA A 147 -1.04 -7.78 10.00
C ALA A 147 0.13 -8.65 10.48
N ASP A 148 1.22 -8.73 9.72
CA ASP A 148 2.39 -9.52 10.06
C ASP A 148 3.20 -8.94 11.23
N VAL A 149 3.25 -7.61 11.34
CA VAL A 149 4.05 -6.91 12.36
C VAL A 149 3.27 -6.58 13.64
N THR A 150 1.95 -6.84 13.67
CA THR A 150 1.06 -6.55 14.81
C THR A 150 0.49 -7.82 15.43
N THR A 151 0.20 -7.77 16.74
CA THR A 151 -0.53 -8.85 17.41
C THR A 151 -2.02 -8.75 17.12
N VAL A 152 -2.75 -9.86 17.30
CA VAL A 152 -4.19 -9.95 17.00
C VAL A 152 -4.99 -8.91 17.78
N GLU A 153 -4.58 -8.61 19.01
CA GLU A 153 -5.25 -7.66 19.91
C GLU A 153 -5.12 -6.21 19.44
N ASP A 154 -3.97 -5.84 18.88
CA ASP A 154 -3.67 -4.48 18.43
C ASP A 154 -3.86 -4.26 16.93
N ARG A 155 -4.13 -5.31 16.15
CA ARG A 155 -4.35 -5.24 14.70
C ARG A 155 -5.48 -4.27 14.31
N SER A 156 -6.57 -4.25 15.07
CA SER A 156 -7.68 -3.32 14.87
C SER A 156 -7.25 -1.85 15.00
N ARG A 157 -6.42 -1.53 15.99
CA ARG A 157 -5.85 -0.18 16.19
C ARG A 157 -4.90 0.19 15.07
N ALA A 158 -4.08 -0.76 14.63
CA ALA A 158 -3.11 -0.54 13.56
C ALA A 158 -3.81 -0.27 12.22
N TYR A 159 -4.86 -1.01 11.88
CA TYR A 159 -5.69 -0.73 10.69
C TYR A 159 -6.41 0.61 10.79
N GLY A 160 -6.91 0.97 11.99
CA GLY A 160 -7.46 2.30 12.23
C GLY A 160 -6.44 3.41 11.98
N LEU A 161 -5.19 3.20 12.38
CA LEU A 161 -4.10 4.15 12.18
C LEU A 161 -3.74 4.28 10.68
N VAL A 162 -3.68 3.18 9.94
CA VAL A 162 -3.49 3.18 8.47
C VAL A 162 -4.56 4.03 7.79
N SER A 163 -5.83 3.76 8.08
CA SER A 163 -6.95 4.50 7.50
C SER A 163 -6.96 5.98 7.90
N ALA A 164 -6.58 6.29 9.15
CA ALA A 164 -6.45 7.68 9.62
C ALA A 164 -5.34 8.43 8.90
N THR A 165 -4.18 7.80 8.69
CA THR A 165 -3.06 8.38 7.94
C THR A 165 -3.42 8.59 6.48
N PHE A 166 -4.10 7.64 5.85
CA PHE A 166 -4.64 7.79 4.50
C PHE A 166 -5.61 8.97 4.41
N ALA A 167 -6.60 9.05 5.30
CA ALA A 167 -7.55 10.15 5.32
C ALA A 167 -6.86 11.50 5.54
N ALA A 168 -5.86 11.56 6.43
CA ALA A 168 -5.07 12.76 6.66
C ALA A 168 -4.32 13.19 5.38
N SER A 169 -3.72 12.24 4.66
CA SER A 169 -3.04 12.53 3.40
C SER A 169 -4.01 13.10 2.36
N LEU A 170 -5.21 12.54 2.21
CA LEU A 170 -6.22 12.99 1.24
C LEU A 170 -6.77 14.40 1.52
N VAL A 171 -6.75 14.85 2.77
CA VAL A 171 -7.19 16.22 3.11
C VAL A 171 -6.06 17.22 2.90
N ILE A 172 -4.85 16.87 3.33
CA ILE A 172 -3.71 17.80 3.31
C ILE A 172 -3.18 17.97 1.87
N SER A 173 -3.12 16.90 1.08
CA SER A 173 -2.44 16.93 -0.21
C SER A 173 -3.13 17.77 -1.29
N PRO A 174 -4.46 17.72 -1.50
CA PRO A 174 -5.10 18.56 -2.53
C PRO A 174 -5.18 20.02 -2.09
N ALA A 175 -5.34 20.28 -0.79
CA ALA A 175 -5.30 21.62 -0.23
C ALA A 175 -3.92 22.26 -0.46
N LEU A 176 -2.84 21.52 -0.21
CA LEU A 176 -1.48 21.99 -0.48
C LEU A 176 -1.21 22.09 -1.98
N GLY A 177 -1.65 21.11 -2.78
CA GLY A 177 -1.51 21.12 -4.24
C GLY A 177 -2.20 22.33 -4.88
N ALA A 178 -3.42 22.66 -4.44
CA ALA A 178 -4.15 23.83 -4.91
C ALA A 178 -3.48 25.14 -4.49
N TYR A 179 -3.01 25.24 -3.24
CA TYR A 179 -2.26 26.42 -2.77
C TYR A 179 -0.95 26.64 -3.55
N LEU A 180 -0.23 25.55 -3.83
CA LEU A 180 0.99 25.62 -4.64
C LEU A 180 0.68 25.98 -6.09
N ASN A 181 -0.45 25.54 -6.64
CA ASN A 181 -0.88 25.88 -8.00
C ASN A 181 -1.24 27.35 -8.19
N ASP A 182 -1.71 28.02 -7.14
CA ASP A 182 -2.00 29.46 -7.18
C ASP A 182 -0.71 30.31 -7.16
N LYS A 183 0.31 29.87 -6.41
CA LYS A 183 1.57 30.62 -6.22
C LYS A 183 2.70 30.24 -7.16
N TYR A 184 2.72 29.00 -7.64
CA TYR A 184 3.82 28.41 -8.39
C TYR A 184 3.32 27.76 -9.69
N SER A 185 4.23 27.55 -10.64
CA SER A 185 3.91 26.92 -11.91
C SER A 185 3.67 25.41 -11.77
N GLU A 186 2.80 24.87 -12.62
CA GLU A 186 2.45 23.44 -12.69
C GLU A 186 3.69 22.50 -12.68
N PRO A 187 4.77 22.72 -13.45
CA PRO A 187 5.94 21.84 -13.46
C PRO A 187 6.64 21.72 -12.09
N LEU A 188 6.58 22.75 -11.25
CA LEU A 188 7.16 22.71 -9.91
C LEU A 188 6.40 21.75 -8.99
N ILE A 189 5.08 21.68 -9.13
CA ILE A 189 4.23 20.76 -8.36
C ILE A 189 4.52 19.32 -8.79
N VAL A 190 4.66 19.09 -10.11
CA VAL A 190 5.02 17.78 -10.66
C VAL A 190 6.40 17.34 -10.17
N ALA A 191 7.37 18.25 -10.16
CA ALA A 191 8.71 17.97 -9.66
C ALA A 191 8.70 17.65 -8.16
N LEU A 192 7.93 18.40 -7.36
CA LEU A 192 7.76 18.14 -5.93
C LEU A 192 7.11 16.78 -5.66
N ALA A 193 6.03 16.46 -6.37
CA ALA A 193 5.37 15.16 -6.25
C ALA A 193 6.28 14.01 -6.68
N THR A 194 7.09 14.20 -7.72
CA THR A 194 8.11 13.23 -8.15
C THR A 194 9.18 13.05 -7.07
N ALA A 195 9.65 14.14 -6.45
CA ALA A 195 10.63 14.06 -5.37
C ALA A 195 10.09 13.28 -4.16
N ILE A 196 8.82 13.50 -3.80
CA ILE A 196 8.14 12.76 -2.72
C ILE A 196 8.00 11.28 -3.08
N ALA A 197 7.60 10.98 -4.31
CA ALA A 197 7.47 9.61 -4.81
C ALA A 197 8.81 8.85 -4.85
N VAL A 198 9.88 9.51 -5.29
CA VAL A 198 11.25 8.94 -5.26
C VAL A 198 11.71 8.74 -3.83
N LEU A 199 11.43 9.68 -2.94
CA LEU A 199 11.73 9.57 -1.52
C LEU A 199 10.99 8.38 -0.90
N ASP A 200 9.74 8.14 -1.27
CA ASP A 200 8.96 7.00 -0.80
C ASP A 200 9.57 5.66 -1.25
N VAL A 201 9.88 5.53 -2.54
CA VAL A 201 10.59 4.33 -3.06
C VAL A 201 11.93 4.13 -2.37
N PHE A 202 12.69 5.20 -2.13
CA PHE A 202 13.95 5.15 -1.41
C PHE A 202 13.77 4.78 0.07
N PHE A 203 12.72 5.30 0.71
CA PHE A 203 12.37 4.96 2.08
C PHE A 203 12.00 3.48 2.19
N ILE A 204 11.26 2.92 1.23
CA ILE A 204 10.96 1.48 1.19
C ILE A 204 12.24 0.66 1.04
N LEU A 205 13.15 1.06 0.15
CA LEU A 205 14.42 0.37 -0.06
C LEU A 205 15.27 0.31 1.22
N VAL A 206 15.42 1.44 1.91
CA VAL A 206 16.36 1.61 3.04
C VAL A 206 15.73 1.28 4.38
N ALA A 207 14.49 1.70 4.62
CA ALA A 207 13.88 1.72 5.95
C ALA A 207 12.91 0.57 6.21
N VAL A 208 12.27 -0.02 5.19
CA VAL A 208 11.37 -1.17 5.40
C VAL A 208 12.20 -2.44 5.54
N PRO A 209 12.30 -3.08 6.72
CA PRO A 209 12.94 -4.39 6.85
C PRO A 209 12.07 -5.47 6.19
N GLU A 210 12.71 -6.48 5.61
CA GLU A 210 12.03 -7.68 5.10
C GLU A 210 11.21 -8.34 6.21
N SER A 211 9.88 -8.44 6.02
CA SER A 211 8.98 -9.02 7.03
C SER A 211 8.87 -10.55 6.94
N LEU A 212 9.32 -11.17 5.83
CA LEU A 212 9.29 -12.62 5.68
C LEU A 212 10.65 -13.24 6.04
N PRO A 213 10.67 -14.33 6.83
CA PRO A 213 11.89 -15.10 7.06
C PRO A 213 12.36 -15.74 5.75
N GLU A 214 13.66 -15.61 5.47
CA GLU A 214 14.36 -16.05 4.26
C GLU A 214 14.20 -17.56 3.94
N LYS A 215 13.69 -18.33 4.90
CA LYS A 215 13.49 -19.79 4.83
C LYS A 215 12.30 -20.26 3.97
N VAL A 216 11.41 -19.37 3.53
CA VAL A 216 10.23 -19.71 2.71
C VAL A 216 10.35 -19.20 1.26
N ARG A 217 11.43 -18.47 0.91
CA ARG A 217 11.69 -18.13 -0.49
C ARG A 217 11.92 -19.44 -1.26
N PRO A 218 11.14 -19.75 -2.33
CA PRO A 218 11.57 -20.78 -3.25
C PRO A 218 12.93 -20.35 -3.80
N SER A 219 13.96 -21.13 -3.51
CA SER A 219 15.36 -20.89 -3.85
C SER A 219 15.66 -20.94 -5.35
N SER A 220 14.64 -20.86 -6.19
CA SER A 220 14.73 -20.93 -7.64
C SER A 220 13.60 -20.13 -8.26
N TRP A 221 13.97 -19.27 -9.19
CA TRP A 221 13.12 -18.51 -10.13
C TRP A 221 12.42 -19.50 -11.10
N GLY A 222 11.68 -20.47 -10.55
CA GLY A 222 11.21 -21.67 -11.26
C GLY A 222 10.57 -22.75 -10.38
N ALA A 223 10.33 -22.54 -9.08
CA ALA A 223 9.44 -23.42 -8.33
C ALA A 223 8.02 -23.32 -8.93
N PRO A 224 7.35 -24.46 -9.21
CA PRO A 224 6.06 -24.44 -9.89
C PRO A 224 5.06 -23.67 -9.03
N ILE A 225 4.55 -22.57 -9.59
CA ILE A 225 3.38 -21.87 -9.05
C ILE A 225 2.26 -22.91 -9.08
N SER A 226 1.91 -23.48 -7.92
CA SER A 226 0.71 -24.29 -7.83
C SER A 226 -0.46 -23.34 -7.99
N TRP A 227 -1.13 -23.43 -9.14
CA TRP A 227 -2.31 -22.62 -9.46
C TRP A 227 -3.44 -22.78 -8.42
N GLU A 228 -3.40 -23.82 -7.59
CA GLU A 228 -4.29 -23.99 -6.43
C GLU A 228 -4.08 -22.95 -5.29
N GLN A 229 -2.87 -22.38 -5.16
CA GLN A 229 -2.59 -21.33 -4.16
C GLN A 229 -2.93 -19.91 -4.66
N ALA A 230 -3.04 -19.74 -5.98
CA ALA A 230 -3.34 -18.47 -6.63
C ALA A 230 -4.83 -18.30 -6.95
N ASP A 231 -5.67 -19.31 -6.66
CA ASP A 231 -7.08 -19.29 -6.98
C ASP A 231 -7.89 -18.56 -5.89
N PRO A 232 -8.42 -17.34 -6.14
CA PRO A 232 -9.21 -16.60 -5.15
C PRO A 232 -10.55 -17.25 -4.82
N PHE A 233 -10.96 -18.27 -5.58
CA PHE A 233 -12.21 -19.01 -5.39
C PHE A 233 -12.04 -20.37 -4.69
N ALA A 234 -10.81 -20.91 -4.61
CA ALA A 234 -10.55 -22.23 -4.02
C ALA A 234 -10.70 -22.24 -2.48
N VAL A 235 -10.60 -21.08 -1.82
CA VAL A 235 -10.78 -20.92 -0.36
C VAL A 235 -12.19 -21.31 0.10
N SER A 236 -13.15 -21.45 -0.81
CA SER A 236 -14.52 -21.90 -0.47
C SER A 236 -14.63 -23.39 -0.16
N CYS A 237 -13.58 -24.20 -0.40
CA CYS A 237 -13.72 -25.66 -0.42
C CYS A 237 -12.84 -26.43 0.59
N PHE A 238 -12.06 -25.77 1.45
CA PHE A 238 -11.16 -26.49 2.36
C PHE A 238 -11.15 -25.91 3.78
N ASP A 239 -12.15 -26.32 4.57
CA ASP A 239 -11.98 -26.74 5.97
C ASP A 239 -13.30 -27.38 6.49
N LEU A 240 -13.44 -28.69 6.26
CA LEU A 240 -14.11 -29.55 7.25
C LEU A 240 -13.22 -30.80 7.45
N PRO A 241 -12.45 -30.87 8.54
CA PRO A 241 -11.79 -32.11 8.93
C PRO A 241 -12.86 -33.12 9.32
N GLY A 242 -12.80 -34.29 8.69
CA GLY A 242 -13.79 -35.34 8.88
C GLY A 242 -13.95 -35.77 10.34
N ASN A 243 -15.14 -35.57 10.89
CA ASN A 243 -15.84 -36.58 11.69
C ASN A 243 -17.34 -36.28 11.66
N GLY A 244 -18.16 -37.33 11.59
CA GLY A 244 -19.55 -37.30 11.11
C GLY A 244 -20.53 -36.39 11.87
N TYR A 245 -21.53 -35.86 11.15
CA TYR A 245 -22.98 -36.14 11.27
C TYR A 245 -23.74 -35.39 10.16
N PRO A 246 -24.90 -35.88 9.69
CA PRO A 246 -25.63 -35.33 8.54
C PRO A 246 -26.59 -34.24 9.00
N MET A 247 -26.43 -32.99 8.56
CA MET A 247 -27.48 -31.99 8.77
C MET A 247 -27.41 -30.82 7.77
N PHE A 248 -27.59 -31.08 6.48
CA PHE A 248 -28.04 -30.03 5.55
C PHE A 248 -28.84 -30.68 4.40
N LYS A 249 -30.06 -31.11 4.71
CA LYS A 249 -31.18 -31.18 3.77
C LYS A 249 -32.27 -30.27 4.33
N HIS A 250 -32.82 -29.42 3.48
CA HIS A 250 -33.71 -28.29 3.75
C HIS A 250 -33.01 -26.97 4.06
N LEU A 251 -32.58 -26.27 3.01
CA LEU A 251 -33.09 -24.93 2.68
C LEU A 251 -32.45 -24.47 1.37
N PHE A 252 -33.33 -24.17 0.40
CA PHE A 252 -33.13 -23.79 -1.00
C PHE A 252 -32.87 -24.93 -1.97
#